data_AF-A0A356QMT5-F1
#
_entry.id   AF-A0A356QMT5-F1
#
_cell.length_a   1.000
_cell.length_b   1.000
_cell.length_c   1.000
_cell.angle_alpha   90.00
_cell.angle_beta   90.00
_cell.angle_gamma   90.00
#
_symmetry.space_group_name_H-M   'P 1'
#
loop_
_entity.id
_entity.type
_entity.pdbx_description
1 polymer ?
#
loop_
_entity_poly.entity_id
_entity_poly.type
_entity_poly.pdbx_seq_one_letter_code
_entity_poly.pdbx_strand_id
1 'polypeptide(L)'
;AVYHEGFGEIQQAVTKFSQDHGIAVVHRFEGDAVDSGNREQVLRGITKPLVYYDKTIDITPDVLRMLNAGSVASAPGQQPVSR
;
A
#
# COMPACT_ATOMS: atom_id res chain seq x y z
N ALA A 1 20.55 2.30 4.62
CA ALA A 1 19.98 1.48 5.70
C ALA A 1 18.48 1.75 5.86
N VAL A 2 18.06 3.00 6.12
CA VAL A 2 16.64 3.40 6.32
C VAL A 2 15.68 2.99 5.20
N TYR A 3 16.11 3.03 3.93
CA TYR A 3 15.27 2.57 2.79
C TYR A 3 15.02 1.05 2.77
N HIS A 4 15.89 0.25 3.39
CA HIS A 4 15.72 -1.21 3.44
C HIS A 4 14.77 -1.64 4.56
N GLU A 5 14.81 -0.97 5.70
CA GLU A 5 13.96 -1.30 6.85
C GLU A 5 12.48 -1.02 6.55
N GLY A 6 12.15 0.18 6.05
CA GLY A 6 10.76 0.52 5.69
C GLY A 6 10.19 -0.36 4.58
N PHE A 7 11.01 -0.82 3.63
CA PHE A 7 10.57 -1.75 2.59
C PHE A 7 10.22 -3.13 3.16
N GLY A 8 11.00 -3.63 4.12
CA GLY A 8 10.74 -4.90 4.78
C GLY A 8 9.44 -4.91 5.59
N GLU A 9 9.15 -3.83 6.31
CA GLU A 9 7.91 -3.68 7.08
C GLU A 9 6.67 -3.69 6.18
N ILE A 10 6.73 -2.97 5.05
CA ILE A 10 5.65 -2.97 4.05
C ILE A 10 5.44 -4.36 3.47
N GLN A 11 6.50 -5.08 3.09
CA GLN A 11 6.36 -6.43 2.55
C GLN A 11 5.73 -7.42 3.54
N GLN A 12 6.11 -7.33 4.83
CA GLN A 12 5.51 -8.17 5.87
C GLN A 12 4.03 -7.84 6.07
N ALA A 13 3.66 -6.55 6.09
CA ALA A 13 2.28 -6.12 6.21
C ALA A 13 1.44 -6.57 5.00
N VAL A 14 1.92 -6.38 3.77
CA VAL A 14 1.23 -6.86 2.57
C VAL A 14 1.06 -8.39 2.62
N THR A 15 2.09 -9.13 3.02
CA THR A 15 2.03 -10.60 3.13
C THR A 15 0.97 -11.04 4.13
N LYS A 16 1.00 -10.47 5.34
CA LYS A 16 0.04 -10.79 6.39
C LYS A 16 -1.39 -10.48 5.96
N PHE A 17 -1.63 -9.27 5.45
CA PHE A 17 -2.95 -8.87 4.97
C PHE A 17 -3.44 -9.81 3.86
N SER A 18 -2.56 -10.18 2.93
CA SER A 18 -2.92 -11.09 1.84
C SER A 18 -3.31 -12.48 2.33
N GLN A 19 -2.58 -13.02 3.31
CA GLN A 19 -2.87 -14.33 3.90
C GLN A 19 -4.20 -14.31 4.69
N ASP A 20 -4.41 -13.29 5.52
CA ASP A 20 -5.61 -13.17 6.35
C ASP A 20 -6.89 -13.03 5.50
N HIS A 21 -6.78 -12.48 4.29
CA HIS A 21 -7.91 -12.22 3.38
C HIS A 21 -7.98 -13.18 2.17
N GLY A 22 -7.10 -14.19 2.09
CA GLY A 22 -7.11 -15.16 0.99
C GLY A 22 -6.73 -14.59 -0.39
N ILE A 23 -5.90 -13.54 -0.42
CA ILE A 23 -5.42 -12.90 -1.64
C ILE A 23 -4.22 -13.68 -2.19
N ALA A 24 -4.38 -14.24 -3.38
CA ALA A 24 -3.34 -15.08 -4.00
C ALA A 24 -2.16 -14.28 -4.57
N VAL A 25 -2.41 -13.08 -5.11
CA VAL A 25 -1.40 -12.24 -5.75
C VAL A 25 -1.69 -10.77 -5.48
N VAL A 26 -0.66 -10.02 -5.10
CA VAL A 26 -0.68 -8.55 -5.04
C VAL A 26 0.24 -8.02 -6.13
N HIS A 27 -0.26 -7.10 -6.95
CA HIS A 27 0.53 -6.43 -7.97
C HIS A 27 0.87 -5.01 -7.50
N ARG A 28 2.17 -4.67 -7.44
CA ARG A 28 2.57 -3.28 -7.25
C ARG A 28 2.31 -2.52 -8.54
N PHE A 29 1.43 -1.53 -8.48
CA PHE A 29 1.00 -0.76 -9.62
C PHE A 29 1.09 0.74 -9.34
N GLU A 30 1.50 1.51 -10.33
CA GLU A 30 1.49 2.97 -10.31
C GLU A 30 0.29 3.49 -11.12
N GLY A 31 -0.74 3.89 -10.38
CA GLY A 31 -2.05 4.27 -10.90
C GLY A 31 -2.24 5.72 -11.29
N ASP A 32 -1.16 6.49 -11.36
CA ASP A 32 -1.24 7.88 -11.80
C ASP A 32 -1.92 7.98 -13.17
N ALA A 33 -2.85 8.93 -13.26
CA ALA A 33 -3.56 9.22 -14.48
C ALA A 33 -2.56 9.65 -15.56
N VAL A 34 -2.72 9.10 -16.76
CA VAL A 34 -1.90 9.49 -17.90
C VAL A 34 -2.35 10.87 -18.37
N ASP A 35 -1.45 11.85 -18.34
CA ASP A 35 -1.70 13.14 -18.96
C ASP A 35 -1.66 13.00 -20.50
N SER A 36 -2.82 13.16 -21.14
CA SER A 36 -2.97 13.09 -22.60
C SER A 36 -2.27 14.22 -23.34
N GLY A 37 -1.94 15.33 -22.67
CA GLY A 37 -1.15 16.43 -23.23
C GLY A 37 0.35 16.13 -23.31
N ASN A 38 0.81 15.06 -22.64
CA ASN A 38 2.21 14.66 -22.57
C ASN A 38 2.44 13.36 -23.36
N ARG A 39 3.05 13.48 -24.55
CA ARG A 39 3.29 12.35 -25.45
C ARG A 39 4.08 11.22 -24.80
N GLU A 40 5.10 11.55 -24.02
CA GLU A 40 5.93 10.57 -23.33
C GLU A 40 5.14 9.80 -22.27
N GLN A 41 4.23 10.46 -21.56
CA GLN A 41 3.32 9.79 -20.61
C GLN A 41 2.32 8.88 -21.32
N VAL A 42 1.77 9.31 -22.46
CA VAL A 42 0.87 8.49 -23.28
C VAL A 42 1.56 7.22 -23.75
N LEU A 43 2.77 7.33 -24.30
CA LEU A 43 3.54 6.17 -24.74
C LEU A 43 3.85 5.20 -23.59
N ARG A 44 4.23 5.71 -22.41
CA ARG A 44 4.42 4.87 -21.21
C ARG A 44 3.12 4.20 -20.77
N GLY A 45 2.01 4.94 -20.81
CA GLY A 45 0.67 4.45 -20.48
C GLY A 45 0.24 3.27 -21.34
N ILE A 46 0.47 3.34 -22.66
CA ILE A 46 0.15 2.27 -23.62
C ILE A 46 0.93 0.99 -23.31
N THR A 47 2.17 1.10 -22.84
CA THR A 47 3.02 -0.06 -22.50
C THR A 47 2.75 -0.62 -21.11
N LYS A 48 1.83 -0.05 -20.31
CA LYS A 48 1.54 -0.57 -18.97
C LYS A 48 0.91 -1.96 -19.07
N PRO A 49 1.38 -2.94 -18.27
CA PRO A 49 0.80 -4.29 -18.27
C PRO A 49 -0.61 -4.31 -17.66
N LEU A 50 -0.97 -3.31 -16.85
CA LEU A 50 -2.29 -3.16 -16.24
C LEU A 50 -3.03 -1.99 -16.90
N VAL A 51 -4.10 -2.29 -17.66
CA VAL A 51 -4.93 -1.30 -18.37
C VAL A 51 -6.12 -0.84 -17.53
N TYR A 52 -6.67 -1.74 -16.72
CA TYR A 52 -7.81 -1.51 -15.85
C TYR A 52 -7.66 -2.30 -14.56
N TYR A 53 -8.15 -1.73 -13.47
CA TYR A 53 -8.39 -2.43 -12.21
C TYR A 53 -9.58 -1.77 -11.53
N ASP A 54 -10.34 -2.57 -10.78
CA ASP A 54 -11.37 -2.04 -9.90
C ASP A 54 -10.71 -1.40 -8.68
N LYS A 55 -11.02 -0.13 -8.38
CA LYS A 55 -10.43 0.56 -7.23
C LYS A 55 -10.80 -0.08 -5.89
N THR A 56 -11.86 -0.88 -5.82
CA THR A 56 -12.23 -1.60 -4.60
C THR A 56 -11.23 -2.68 -4.21
N ILE A 57 -10.31 -3.07 -5.11
CA ILE A 57 -9.27 -4.07 -4.83
C ILE A 57 -7.97 -3.45 -4.30
N ASP A 58 -7.90 -2.11 -4.21
CA ASP A 58 -6.73 -1.42 -3.70
C ASP A 58 -6.61 -1.62 -2.18
N ILE A 59 -5.65 -2.46 -1.78
CA ILE A 59 -5.36 -2.78 -0.38
C ILE A 59 -4.45 -1.74 0.29
N THR A 60 -3.88 -0.79 -0.47
CA THR A 60 -2.98 0.25 0.05
C THR A 60 -3.50 0.93 1.31
N PRO A 61 -4.75 1.46 1.35
CA PRO A 61 -5.27 2.11 2.56
C PRO A 61 -5.36 1.18 3.77
N ASP A 62 -5.66 -0.10 3.58
CA ASP A 62 -5.79 -1.06 4.68
C ASP A 62 -4.44 -1.52 5.21
N VAL A 63 -3.47 -1.76 4.32
CA VAL A 63 -2.09 -2.06 4.70
C VAL A 63 -1.46 -0.89 5.48
N LEU A 64 -1.68 0.35 5.03
CA LEU A 64 -1.23 1.54 5.74
C LEU A 64 -1.88 1.65 7.13
N ARG A 65 -3.18 1.35 7.24
CA ARG A 65 -3.87 1.35 8.54
C ARG A 65 -3.29 0.31 9.48
N MET A 66 -2.98 -0.89 8.97
CA MET A 66 -2.38 -1.97 9.76
C MET A 66 -0.99 -1.61 10.28
N LEU A 67 -0.14 -1.02 9.44
CA LEU A 67 1.19 -0.56 9.84
C LEU A 67 1.10 0.51 10.95
N ASN A 68 0.26 1.52 10.74
CA ASN A 68 0.07 2.59 11.73
C ASN A 68 -0.54 2.07 13.04
N ALA A 69 -1.39 1.04 13.00
CA ALA A 69 -1.96 0.40 14.19
C ALA A 69 -0.90 -0.31 15.06
N GLY A 70 0.08 -0.99 14.43
CA GLY A 70 1.20 -1.59 15.14
C GLY A 70 2.13 -0.56 15.79
N SER A 71 2.32 0.59 15.13
CA SER A 71 3.10 1.70 15.68
C SER A 71 2.46 2.33 16.92
N VAL A 72 1.12 2.47 16.98
CA VAL A 72 0.43 3.01 18.16
C VAL A 72 0.35 2.02 19.31
N ALA A 73 0.26 0.71 19.05
CA ALA A 73 0.27 -0.32 20.09
C ALA A 73 1.64 -0.46 20.78
N SER A 74 2.71 0.03 20.13
CA SER A 74 4.08 0.03 20.64
C SER A 74 4.40 1.29 21.47
N ALA A 75 3.47 2.23 21.61
CA ALA A 75 3.65 3.43 22.43
C ALA A 75 3.54 3.08 23.93
N PRO A 76 4.59 3.29 24.76
CA PRO A 76 4.50 3.04 26.18
C PRO A 76 3.65 4.12 26.85
N GLY A 77 2.51 3.73 27.42
CA GLY A 77 1.84 4.45 28.50
C GLY A 77 0.92 5.60 28.11
N GLN A 78 -0.30 5.30 27.66
CA GLN A 78 -1.45 6.14 27.98
C GLN A 78 -2.24 5.45 29.10
N GLN A 79 -1.95 5.83 30.35
CA GLN A 79 -2.85 5.51 31.46
C GLN A 79 -4.17 6.27 31.25
N PRO A 80 -5.34 5.61 31.41
CA PRO A 80 -6.63 6.28 31.28
C PRO A 80 -6.76 7.33 32.40
N VAL A 81 -6.85 8.61 32.02
CA VAL A 81 -7.21 9.68 32.95
C VAL A 81 -8.71 9.63 33.19
N SER A 82 -9.10 9.07 34.33
CA SER A 82 -10.48 9.15 34.83
C SER A 82 -10.79 10.58 35.24
N ARG A 83 -11.83 11.18 34.66
CA ARG A 83 -12.55 12.32 35.23
C ARG A 83 -14.04 12.14 35.03
#